data_AF-A0A7Z9VF56-F1
#
_entry.id   AF-A0A7Z9VF56-F1
#
_cell.length_a   1.000
_cell.length_b   1.000
_cell.length_c   1.000
_cell.angle_alpha   90.00
_cell.angle_beta   90.00
_cell.angle_gamma   90.00
#
_symmetry.space_group_name_H-M   'P 1'
#
loop_
_entity.id
_entity.type
_entity.pdbx_description
1 polymer ?
#
loop_
_entity_poly.entity_id
_entity_poly.type
_entity_poly.pdbx_seq_one_letter_code
_entity_poly.pdbx_strand_id
1 'polypeptide(L)'
;MARQPVPPMRYWKRLIVAGLCLVIGFPLFMSIAMLSVPASHGGVVLGILPFATTLAAAMFCGERPSPGFWLVALVGSGAVVAFAVVEGGGGMQAADLWMLAAALSAGTGYALSGELSRVLGGWQVICWSLVGCVPFIVPPVVWVWPDIHWQAPWQTWTAFGYVALFSQLIGFFAWNRGMALGGVSRVAQVQLLQLFMTLAGSAVLLGEEIGAVTLIFAVCVVAAVALSRQMPVSRRDL
;
A
#
# COMPACT_ATOMS: atom_id res chain seq x y z
N MET A 1 -30.12 -10.42 12.36
CA MET A 1 -28.70 -10.30 11.97
C MET A 1 -28.08 -11.69 11.92
N ALA A 2 -27.81 -12.23 10.74
CA ALA A 2 -27.18 -13.54 10.60
C ALA A 2 -25.67 -13.40 10.86
N ARG A 3 -25.12 -14.23 11.76
CA ARG A 3 -23.66 -14.31 12.00
C ARG A 3 -22.98 -14.65 10.68
N GLN A 4 -21.91 -13.93 10.33
CA GLN A 4 -21.15 -14.25 9.13
C GLN A 4 -20.45 -15.60 9.29
N PRO A 5 -20.49 -16.47 8.26
CA PRO A 5 -19.78 -17.73 8.29
C PRO A 5 -18.26 -17.48 8.29
N VAL A 6 -17.54 -18.26 9.09
CA VAL A 6 -16.07 -18.24 9.11
C VAL A 6 -15.55 -18.69 7.72
N PRO A 7 -14.55 -18.00 7.14
CA PRO A 7 -13.98 -18.41 5.87
C PRO A 7 -13.44 -19.84 5.92
N PRO A 8 -13.63 -20.63 4.86
CA PRO A 8 -13.02 -21.95 4.74
C PRO A 8 -11.50 -21.93 4.99
N MET A 9 -10.98 -22.98 5.64
CA MET A 9 -9.57 -23.05 6.09
C MET A 9 -8.56 -22.75 4.97
N ARG A 10 -8.89 -23.10 3.72
CA ARG A 10 -8.07 -22.84 2.53
C ARG A 10 -7.73 -21.36 2.29
N TYR A 11 -8.54 -20.42 2.79
CA TYR A 11 -8.32 -18.99 2.59
C TYR A 11 -7.48 -18.33 3.70
N TRP A 12 -7.37 -18.95 4.87
CA TRP A 12 -6.74 -18.34 6.04
C TRP A 12 -5.27 -18.00 5.83
N LYS A 13 -4.50 -18.86 5.16
CA LYS A 13 -3.10 -18.54 4.83
C LYS A 13 -2.99 -17.23 4.06
N ARG A 14 -3.83 -17.03 3.04
CA ARG A 14 -3.82 -15.81 2.22
C ARG A 14 -4.37 -14.61 2.99
N LEU A 15 -5.39 -14.79 3.84
CA LEU A 15 -5.93 -13.74 4.70
C LEU A 15 -4.90 -13.24 5.72
N ILE A 16 -4.16 -14.16 6.37
CA ILE A 16 -3.10 -13.83 7.33
C ILE A 16 -1.96 -13.12 6.61
N VAL A 17 -1.47 -13.65 5.47
CA VAL A 17 -0.38 -12.98 4.73
C VAL A 17 -0.83 -11.59 4.25
N ALA A 18 -2.03 -11.44 3.72
CA ALA A 18 -2.56 -10.14 3.32
C ALA A 18 -2.67 -9.16 4.50
N GLY A 19 -3.15 -9.65 5.65
CA GLY A 19 -3.24 -8.88 6.88
C GLY A 19 -1.87 -8.48 7.43
N LEU A 20 -0.91 -9.40 7.52
CA LEU A 20 0.46 -9.12 7.94
C LEU A 20 1.09 -8.06 7.02
N CYS A 21 0.82 -8.11 5.72
CA CYS A 21 1.32 -7.14 4.76
C CYS A 21 0.71 -5.73 4.90
N LEU A 22 -0.62 -5.63 5.09
CA LEU A 22 -1.35 -4.34 5.05
C LEU A 22 -1.55 -3.71 6.43
N VAL A 23 -1.74 -4.55 7.45
CA VAL A 23 -2.05 -4.11 8.81
C VAL A 23 -0.78 -3.88 9.62
N ILE A 24 0.27 -4.66 9.36
CA ILE A 24 1.52 -4.61 10.13
C ILE A 24 2.67 -4.09 9.27
N GLY A 25 3.01 -4.80 8.19
CA GLY A 25 4.21 -4.56 7.38
C GLY A 25 4.25 -3.17 6.79
N PHE A 26 3.27 -2.79 5.96
CA PHE A 26 3.24 -1.45 5.35
C PHE A 26 3.24 -0.32 6.40
N PRO A 27 2.35 -0.28 7.41
CA PRO A 27 2.37 0.77 8.41
C PRO A 27 3.68 0.84 9.20
N LEU A 28 4.26 -0.31 9.56
CA LEU A 28 5.52 -0.36 10.31
C LEU A 28 6.68 0.19 9.47
N PHE A 29 6.87 -0.31 8.26
CA PHE A 29 7.95 0.14 7.38
C PHE A 29 7.80 1.62 7.00
N MET A 30 6.57 2.08 6.75
CA MET A 30 6.31 3.50 6.51
C MET A 30 6.61 4.35 7.74
N SER A 31 6.19 3.92 8.93
CA SER A 31 6.45 4.68 10.16
C SER A 31 7.94 4.82 10.42
N ILE A 32 8.73 3.77 10.18
CA ILE A 32 10.19 3.82 10.32
C ILE A 32 10.81 4.75 9.26
N ALA A 33 10.38 4.65 8.00
CA ALA A 33 10.90 5.51 6.93
C ALA A 33 10.65 7.00 7.21
N MET A 34 9.43 7.34 7.64
CA MET A 34 9.00 8.72 7.92
C MET A 34 9.70 9.35 9.15
N LEU A 35 10.52 8.61 9.90
CA LEU A 35 11.37 9.20 10.94
C LEU A 35 12.53 10.03 10.35
N SER A 36 12.90 9.79 9.09
CA SER A 36 14.14 10.33 8.52
C SER A 36 13.96 11.05 7.19
N VAL A 37 12.79 10.96 6.55
CA VAL A 37 12.52 11.64 5.28
C VAL A 37 11.15 12.30 5.25
N PRO A 38 10.99 13.39 4.47
CA PRO A 38 9.72 14.08 4.31
C PRO A 38 8.61 13.21 3.70
N ALA A 39 7.36 13.62 3.89
CA ALA A 39 6.21 12.92 3.31
C ALA A 39 6.19 13.04 1.77
N SER A 40 6.63 14.17 1.22
CA SER A 40 6.78 14.36 -0.23
C SER A 40 7.72 13.35 -0.87
N HIS A 41 8.86 13.06 -0.22
CA HIS A 41 9.80 12.00 -0.64
C HIS A 41 9.10 10.64 -0.68
N GLY A 42 8.39 10.31 0.40
CA GLY A 42 7.59 9.08 0.47
C GLY A 42 6.51 8.98 -0.61
N GLY A 43 5.87 10.09 -0.97
CA GLY A 43 4.88 10.14 -2.04
C GLY A 43 5.44 9.69 -3.39
N VAL A 44 6.65 10.14 -3.74
CA VAL A 44 7.31 9.75 -5.01
C VAL A 44 7.78 8.31 -4.96
N VAL A 45 8.43 7.87 -3.87
CA VAL A 45 8.94 6.50 -3.74
C VAL A 45 7.80 5.48 -3.75
N LEU A 46 6.70 5.77 -3.05
CA LEU A 46 5.50 4.93 -3.08
C LEU A 46 4.75 4.98 -4.42
N GLY A 47 5.14 5.86 -5.36
CA GLY A 47 4.63 5.84 -6.72
C GLY A 47 4.85 4.52 -7.45
N ILE A 48 5.78 3.66 -6.98
CA ILE A 48 5.99 2.31 -7.53
C ILE A 48 4.94 1.28 -7.08
N LEU A 49 4.08 1.60 -6.10
CA LEU A 49 3.11 0.64 -5.55
C LEU A 49 2.31 -0.11 -6.63
N PRO A 50 1.80 0.54 -7.69
CA PRO A 50 1.09 -0.17 -8.75
C PRO A 50 1.94 -1.26 -9.42
N PHE A 51 3.25 -1.04 -9.58
CA PHE A 51 4.17 -2.06 -10.10
C PHE A 51 4.37 -3.19 -9.09
N ALA A 52 4.57 -2.87 -7.81
CA ALA A 52 4.69 -3.86 -6.74
C ALA A 52 3.42 -4.73 -6.61
N THR A 53 2.24 -4.11 -6.70
CA THR A 53 0.95 -4.82 -6.70
C THR A 53 0.81 -5.72 -7.92
N THR A 54 1.17 -5.24 -9.11
CA THR A 54 1.10 -6.04 -10.34
C THR A 54 2.08 -7.21 -10.30
N LEU A 55 3.29 -7.00 -9.76
CA LEU A 55 4.28 -8.05 -9.54
C LEU A 55 3.75 -9.13 -8.60
N ALA A 56 3.16 -8.74 -7.48
CA ALA A 56 2.52 -9.69 -6.58
C ALA A 56 1.33 -10.41 -7.21
N ALA A 57 0.50 -9.71 -8.00
CA ALA A 57 -0.61 -10.32 -8.72
C ALA A 57 -0.13 -11.36 -9.75
N ALA A 58 1.00 -11.09 -10.41
CA ALA A 58 1.62 -12.04 -11.32
C ALA A 58 2.16 -13.28 -10.61
N MET A 59 2.80 -13.11 -9.45
CA MET A 59 3.36 -14.22 -8.67
C MET A 59 2.31 -15.07 -7.97
N PHE A 60 1.26 -14.45 -7.41
CA PHE A 60 0.34 -15.13 -6.49
C PHE A 60 -1.09 -15.29 -7.01
N CYS A 61 -1.51 -14.48 -7.98
CA CYS A 61 -2.90 -14.39 -8.44
C CYS A 61 -3.10 -14.83 -9.90
N GLY A 62 -2.04 -15.26 -10.59
CA GLY A 62 -2.09 -15.80 -11.95
C GLY A 62 -2.31 -14.75 -13.04
N GLU A 63 -2.11 -13.47 -12.73
CA GLU A 63 -2.08 -12.42 -13.75
C GLU A 63 -0.78 -12.52 -14.56
N ARG A 64 -0.84 -12.15 -15.84
CA ARG A 64 0.26 -12.27 -16.80
C ARG A 64 0.40 -10.94 -17.53
N PRO A 65 1.13 -9.97 -16.93
CA PRO A 65 1.47 -8.73 -17.58
C PRO A 65 2.33 -8.99 -18.82
N SER A 66 2.08 -8.22 -19.88
CA SER A 66 2.85 -8.30 -21.12
C SER A 66 4.33 -7.90 -20.90
N PRO A 67 5.27 -8.33 -21.78
CA PRO A 67 6.66 -7.89 -21.73
C PRO A 67 6.81 -6.37 -21.77
N GLY A 68 5.94 -5.67 -22.52
CA GLY A 68 5.90 -4.21 -22.53
C GLY A 68 5.65 -3.64 -21.13
N PHE A 69 4.70 -4.21 -20.38
CA PHE A 69 4.41 -3.78 -19.01
C PHE A 69 5.67 -3.83 -18.14
N TRP A 70 6.43 -4.92 -18.24
CA TRP A 70 7.66 -5.10 -17.47
C TRP A 70 8.76 -4.12 -17.84
N LEU A 71 8.90 -3.79 -19.14
CA LEU A 71 9.85 -2.76 -19.57
C LEU A 71 9.50 -1.41 -18.95
N VAL A 72 8.23 -1.02 -18.98
CA VAL A 72 7.79 0.26 -18.41
C VAL A 72 7.88 0.25 -16.88
N ALA A 73 7.54 -0.86 -16.23
CA ALA A 73 7.70 -1.03 -14.79
C ALA A 73 9.18 -0.93 -14.37
N LEU A 74 10.10 -1.47 -15.17
CA LEU A 74 11.53 -1.36 -14.94
C LEU A 74 12.01 0.08 -15.07
N VAL A 75 11.59 0.79 -16.11
CA VAL A 75 11.92 2.22 -16.31
C VAL A 75 11.35 3.08 -15.17
N GLY A 76 10.08 2.89 -14.81
CA GLY A 76 9.45 3.63 -13.72
C GLY A 76 10.06 3.33 -12.35
N SER A 77 10.43 2.08 -12.08
CA SER A 77 11.15 1.72 -10.85
C SER A 77 12.57 2.31 -10.84
N GLY A 78 13.25 2.33 -11.99
CA GLY A 78 14.54 3.00 -12.15
C GLY A 78 14.45 4.50 -11.89
N ALA A 79 13.38 5.17 -12.32
CA ALA A 79 13.13 6.58 -12.02
C ALA A 79 12.98 6.83 -10.51
N VAL A 80 12.32 5.93 -9.77
CA VAL A 80 12.24 6.04 -8.30
C VAL A 80 13.57 5.82 -7.62
N VAL A 81 14.37 4.85 -8.07
CA VAL A 81 15.73 4.65 -7.53
C VAL A 81 16.61 5.87 -7.81
N ALA A 82 16.53 6.44 -9.01
CA ALA A 82 17.26 7.65 -9.36
C ALA A 82 16.81 8.85 -8.50
N PHE A 83 15.50 9.02 -8.28
CA PHE A 83 14.96 10.03 -7.37
C PHE A 83 15.55 9.89 -5.96
N ALA A 84 15.48 8.68 -5.39
CA ALA A 84 16.00 8.39 -4.06
C ALA A 84 17.50 8.72 -3.93
N VAL A 85 18.31 8.39 -4.94
CA VAL A 85 19.74 8.71 -4.96
C VAL A 85 20.01 10.21 -5.06
N VAL A 86 19.25 10.92 -5.90
CA VAL A 86 19.42 12.38 -6.11
C VAL A 86 19.03 13.15 -4.84
N GLU A 87 17.83 12.93 -4.31
CA GLU A 87 17.38 13.57 -3.06
C GLU A 87 18.18 13.10 -1.84
N GLY A 88 18.71 11.88 -1.89
CA GLY A 88 19.56 11.31 -0.86
C GLY A 88 20.99 11.88 -0.82
N GLY A 89 21.33 12.86 -1.66
CA GLY A 89 22.66 13.47 -1.70
C GLY A 89 23.73 12.61 -2.38
N GLY A 90 23.33 11.75 -3.33
CA GLY A 90 24.23 10.89 -4.11
C GLY A 90 24.20 9.41 -3.71
N GLY A 91 23.31 9.01 -2.80
CA GLY A 91 23.14 7.61 -2.40
C GLY A 91 21.74 7.33 -1.85
N MET A 92 21.35 6.05 -1.83
CA MET A 92 20.10 5.64 -1.18
C MET A 92 20.24 5.72 0.35
N GLN A 93 19.18 6.19 0.99
CA GLN A 93 19.06 6.22 2.44
C GLN A 93 18.40 4.94 2.95
N ALA A 94 18.57 4.65 4.25
CA ALA A 94 17.86 3.55 4.88
C ALA A 94 16.33 3.71 4.76
N ALA A 95 15.82 4.94 4.79
CA ALA A 95 14.41 5.25 4.60
C ALA A 95 13.88 4.75 3.25
N ASP A 96 14.68 4.85 2.17
CA ASP A 96 14.28 4.36 0.84
C ASP A 96 14.08 2.84 0.85
N LEU A 97 14.98 2.10 1.51
CA LEU A 97 14.85 0.64 1.63
C LEU A 97 13.58 0.26 2.41
N TRP A 98 13.27 0.99 3.48
CA TRP A 98 12.02 0.80 4.23
C TRP A 98 10.80 1.14 3.38
N MET A 99 10.83 2.18 2.56
CA MET A 99 9.73 2.51 1.64
C MET A 99 9.55 1.46 0.54
N LEU A 100 10.64 0.91 0.00
CA LEU A 100 10.57 -0.20 -0.96
C LEU A 100 9.98 -1.46 -0.30
N ALA A 101 10.40 -1.77 0.93
CA ALA A 101 9.80 -2.85 1.72
C ALA A 101 8.30 -2.60 1.99
N ALA A 102 7.92 -1.36 2.29
CA ALA A 102 6.54 -0.95 2.46
C ALA A 102 5.74 -1.16 1.16
N ALA A 103 6.29 -0.76 0.01
CA ALA A 103 5.67 -0.93 -1.29
C ALA A 103 5.45 -2.40 -1.67
N LEU A 104 6.45 -3.25 -1.45
CA LEU A 104 6.34 -4.69 -1.68
C LEU A 104 5.34 -5.34 -0.74
N SER A 105 5.33 -4.93 0.53
CA SER A 105 4.36 -5.38 1.53
C SER A 105 2.94 -5.00 1.11
N ALA A 106 2.67 -3.71 0.88
CA ALA A 106 1.37 -3.22 0.43
C ALA A 106 0.93 -3.87 -0.88
N GLY A 107 1.83 -3.95 -1.86
CA GLY A 107 1.56 -4.57 -3.15
C GLY A 107 1.12 -6.04 -3.03
N THR A 108 1.84 -6.81 -2.21
CA THR A 108 1.49 -8.21 -1.91
C THR A 108 0.14 -8.33 -1.23
N GLY A 109 -0.08 -7.50 -0.21
CA GLY A 109 -1.33 -7.48 0.54
C GLY A 109 -2.53 -7.08 -0.32
N TYR A 110 -2.39 -6.09 -1.19
CA TYR A 110 -3.43 -5.67 -2.13
C TYR A 110 -3.75 -6.75 -3.15
N ALA A 111 -2.73 -7.41 -3.72
CA ALA A 111 -2.96 -8.48 -4.68
C ALA A 111 -3.74 -9.65 -4.08
N LEU A 112 -3.32 -10.12 -2.90
CA LEU A 112 -4.00 -11.19 -2.18
C LEU A 112 -5.42 -10.77 -1.75
N SER A 113 -5.58 -9.55 -1.23
CA SER A 113 -6.88 -9.06 -0.76
C SER A 113 -7.86 -8.89 -1.91
N GLY A 114 -7.43 -8.28 -3.02
CA GLY A 114 -8.25 -8.10 -4.21
C GLY A 114 -8.70 -9.43 -4.80
N GLU A 115 -7.82 -10.43 -4.80
CA GLU A 115 -8.19 -11.77 -5.29
C GLU A 115 -9.16 -12.50 -4.36
N LEU A 116 -8.90 -12.50 -3.05
CA LEU A 116 -9.82 -13.09 -2.08
C LEU A 116 -11.20 -12.41 -2.11
N SER A 117 -11.24 -11.13 -2.44
CA SER A 117 -12.46 -10.32 -2.47
C SER A 117 -13.42 -10.72 -3.58
N ARG A 118 -12.94 -11.43 -4.62
CA ARG A 118 -13.79 -12.02 -5.64
C ARG A 118 -14.64 -13.17 -5.11
N VAL A 119 -14.15 -13.88 -4.08
CA VAL A 119 -14.80 -15.08 -3.55
C VAL A 119 -15.50 -14.81 -2.21
N LEU A 120 -14.85 -14.07 -1.31
CA LEU A 120 -15.36 -13.81 0.05
C LEU A 120 -16.13 -12.49 0.15
N GLY A 121 -15.88 -11.55 -0.76
CA GLY A 121 -16.36 -10.17 -0.69
C GLY A 121 -15.38 -9.22 0.00
N GLY A 122 -15.34 -7.96 -0.45
CA GLY A 122 -14.25 -7.03 -0.13
C GLY A 122 -14.15 -6.62 1.34
N TRP A 123 -15.29 -6.39 1.98
CA TRP A 123 -15.34 -6.04 3.40
C TRP A 123 -15.03 -7.26 4.29
N GLN A 124 -15.46 -8.47 3.88
CA GLN A 124 -15.16 -9.69 4.62
C GLN A 124 -13.65 -9.97 4.65
N VAL A 125 -12.95 -9.74 3.54
CA VAL A 125 -11.50 -9.95 3.46
C VAL A 125 -10.74 -9.12 4.49
N ILE A 126 -10.98 -7.81 4.56
CA ILE A 126 -10.26 -6.97 5.52
C ILE A 126 -10.64 -7.32 6.97
N CYS A 127 -11.92 -7.58 7.26
CA CYS A 127 -12.35 -7.96 8.60
C CYS A 127 -11.70 -9.28 9.06
N TRP A 128 -11.70 -10.32 8.21
CA TRP A 128 -11.09 -11.59 8.56
C TRP A 128 -9.56 -11.55 8.56
N SER A 129 -8.94 -10.71 7.73
CA SER A 129 -7.51 -10.42 7.82
C SER A 129 -7.14 -9.77 9.15
N LEU A 130 -7.93 -8.80 9.64
CA LEU A 130 -7.72 -8.19 10.96
C LEU A 130 -7.86 -9.22 12.08
N VAL A 131 -8.89 -10.06 12.04
CA VAL A 131 -9.05 -11.17 13.00
C VAL A 131 -7.83 -12.11 12.97
N GLY A 132 -7.34 -12.44 11.77
CA GLY A 132 -6.13 -13.26 11.61
C GLY A 132 -4.85 -12.57 12.10
N CYS A 133 -4.83 -11.24 12.18
CA CYS A 133 -3.70 -10.46 12.68
C CYS A 133 -3.70 -10.27 14.20
N VAL A 134 -4.82 -10.52 14.90
CA VAL A 134 -4.94 -10.39 16.36
C VAL A 134 -3.75 -11.03 17.11
N PRO A 135 -3.35 -12.29 16.88
CA PRO A 135 -2.24 -12.89 17.61
C PRO A 135 -0.89 -12.20 17.40
N PHE A 136 -0.74 -11.41 16.33
CA PHE A 136 0.48 -10.67 16.01
C PHE A 136 0.43 -9.21 16.51
N ILE A 137 -0.76 -8.62 16.63
CA ILE A 137 -0.98 -7.25 17.10
C ILE A 137 -1.08 -7.18 18.63
N VAL A 138 -1.68 -8.18 19.27
CA VAL A 138 -1.88 -8.17 20.72
C VAL A 138 -0.56 -8.11 21.50
N PRO A 139 0.49 -8.90 21.20
CA PRO A 139 1.74 -8.83 21.94
C PRO A 139 2.39 -7.44 21.95
N PRO A 140 2.60 -6.73 20.83
CA PRO A 140 3.18 -5.39 20.86
C PRO A 140 2.27 -4.37 21.55
N VAL A 141 0.94 -4.49 21.41
CA VAL A 141 0.00 -3.59 22.13
C VAL A 141 0.07 -3.79 23.64
N VAL A 142 0.15 -5.04 24.11
CA VAL A 142 0.32 -5.34 25.54
C VAL A 142 1.68 -4.87 26.05
N TRP A 143 2.72 -5.00 25.22
CA TRP A 143 4.07 -4.55 25.58
C TRP A 143 4.16 -3.05 25.79
N VAL A 144 3.54 -2.24 24.92
CA VAL A 144 3.51 -0.77 25.04
C VAL A 144 2.37 -0.24 25.92
N TRP A 145 1.52 -1.12 26.46
CA TRP A 145 0.37 -0.75 27.27
C TRP A 145 0.67 0.21 28.43
N PRO A 146 1.79 0.05 29.17
CA PRO A 146 2.14 0.98 30.26
C PRO A 146 2.45 2.40 29.78
N ASP A 147 2.91 2.53 28.54
CA ASP A 147 3.33 3.81 27.94
C ASP A 147 2.17 4.53 27.23
N ILE A 148 0.97 3.93 27.17
CA ILE A 148 -0.20 4.56 26.56
C ILE A 148 -0.67 5.73 27.42
N HIS A 149 -0.72 6.92 26.83
CA HIS A 149 -1.26 8.11 27.47
C HIS A 149 -2.80 8.07 27.47
N TRP A 150 -3.39 7.34 28.42
CA TRP A 150 -4.85 7.19 28.55
C TRP A 150 -5.61 8.51 28.73
N GLN A 151 -4.94 9.54 29.25
CA GLN A 151 -5.47 10.89 29.44
C GLN A 151 -5.23 11.81 28.23
N ALA A 152 -4.85 11.26 27.07
CA ALA A 152 -4.69 12.04 25.86
C ALA A 152 -5.96 12.83 25.52
N PRO A 153 -5.82 14.04 24.95
CA PRO A 153 -6.95 14.88 24.64
C PRO A 153 -7.86 14.22 23.59
N TRP A 154 -9.13 14.61 23.54
CA TRP A 154 -10.13 13.99 22.66
C TRP A 154 -9.75 14.09 21.16
N GLN A 155 -8.97 15.10 20.78
CA GLN A 155 -8.41 15.25 19.44
C GLN A 155 -7.48 14.09 19.05
N THR A 156 -6.67 13.59 20.00
CA THR A 156 -5.80 12.43 19.76
C THR A 156 -6.63 11.17 19.53
N TRP A 157 -7.67 10.95 20.35
CA TRP A 157 -8.55 9.80 20.21
C TRP A 157 -9.39 9.84 18.93
N THR A 158 -9.84 11.02 18.52
CA THR A 158 -10.57 11.18 17.26
C THR A 158 -9.67 11.00 16.04
N ALA A 159 -8.44 11.50 16.07
CA ALA A 159 -7.45 11.23 15.02
C ALA A 159 -7.12 9.73 14.93
N PHE A 160 -6.91 9.07 16.07
CA PHE A 160 -6.70 7.62 16.14
C PHE A 160 -7.91 6.85 15.57
N GLY A 161 -9.12 7.20 16.01
CA GLY A 161 -10.36 6.59 15.52
C GLY A 161 -10.56 6.78 14.02
N TYR A 162 -10.21 7.96 13.49
CA TYR A 162 -10.26 8.24 12.06
C TYR A 162 -9.29 7.33 11.27
N VAL A 163 -8.03 7.25 11.71
CA VAL A 163 -7.02 6.39 11.05
C VAL A 163 -7.43 4.92 11.14
N ALA A 164 -7.88 4.45 12.31
CA ALA A 164 -8.23 3.04 12.50
C ALA A 164 -9.51 2.61 11.76
N LEU A 165 -10.57 3.42 11.83
CA LEU A 165 -11.87 3.05 11.28
C LEU A 165 -12.02 3.48 9.82
N PHE A 166 -11.78 4.76 9.50
CA PHE A 166 -12.02 5.26 8.16
C PHE A 166 -10.89 4.89 7.21
N SER A 167 -9.66 5.23 7.57
CA SER A 167 -8.50 4.99 6.70
C SER A 167 -8.20 3.50 6.58
N GLN A 168 -8.06 2.80 7.71
CA GLN A 168 -7.54 1.42 7.72
C GLN A 168 -8.60 0.33 7.53
N LEU A 169 -9.87 0.58 7.87
CA LEU A 169 -10.94 -0.43 7.74
C LEU A 169 -11.92 -0.12 6.61
N ILE A 170 -12.64 1.00 6.69
CA ILE A 170 -13.73 1.34 5.76
C ILE A 170 -13.19 1.60 4.35
N GLY A 171 -12.05 2.29 4.22
CA GLY A 171 -11.41 2.51 2.92
C GLY A 171 -11.12 1.20 2.17
N PHE A 172 -10.74 0.16 2.91
CA PHE A 172 -10.51 -1.16 2.33
C PHE A 172 -11.77 -1.84 1.81
N PHE A 173 -12.97 -1.46 2.26
CA PHE A 173 -14.21 -2.04 1.73
C PHE A 173 -14.37 -1.66 0.26
N ALA A 174 -14.22 -0.36 -0.04
CA ALA A 174 -14.26 0.16 -1.39
C ALA A 174 -13.06 -0.31 -2.22
N TRP A 175 -11.86 -0.27 -1.64
CA TRP A 175 -10.63 -0.67 -2.33
C TRP A 175 -10.66 -2.14 -2.77
N ASN A 176 -10.96 -3.05 -1.83
CA ASN A 176 -11.06 -4.48 -2.10
C ASN A 176 -12.19 -4.80 -3.08
N ARG A 177 -13.35 -4.14 -2.94
CA ARG A 177 -14.46 -4.32 -3.88
C ARG A 177 -14.10 -3.82 -5.28
N GLY A 178 -13.41 -2.68 -5.36
CA GLY A 178 -12.89 -2.13 -6.61
C GLY A 178 -11.97 -3.12 -7.31
N MET A 179 -10.97 -3.65 -6.61
CA MET A 179 -10.04 -4.66 -7.16
C MET A 179 -10.75 -5.94 -7.62
N ALA A 180 -11.75 -6.40 -6.85
CA ALA A 180 -12.53 -7.58 -7.23
C ALA A 180 -13.27 -7.38 -8.56
N LEU A 181 -13.83 -6.18 -8.78
CA LEU A 181 -14.60 -5.82 -9.98
C LEU A 181 -13.72 -5.47 -11.18
N GLY A 182 -12.68 -4.65 -10.97
CA GLY A 182 -11.87 -4.05 -12.04
C GLY A 182 -10.58 -4.80 -12.36
N GLY A 183 -10.20 -5.80 -11.57
CA GLY A 183 -8.91 -6.47 -11.65
C GLY A 183 -7.84 -5.78 -10.80
N VAL A 184 -6.94 -6.57 -10.23
CA VAL A 184 -5.94 -6.08 -9.26
C VAL A 184 -4.99 -5.10 -9.92
N SER A 185 -4.31 -5.51 -10.99
CA SER A 185 -3.30 -4.66 -11.65
C SER A 185 -3.88 -3.37 -12.24
N ARG A 186 -5.11 -3.42 -12.75
CA ARG A 186 -5.78 -2.24 -13.34
C ARG A 186 -6.24 -1.26 -12.27
N VAL A 187 -6.80 -1.73 -11.18
CA VAL A 187 -7.30 -0.87 -10.09
C VAL A 187 -6.16 -0.30 -9.27
N ALA A 188 -5.05 -1.03 -9.09
CA ALA A 188 -3.85 -0.54 -8.42
C ALA A 188 -3.34 0.79 -9.01
N GLN A 189 -3.56 1.03 -10.31
CA GLN A 189 -3.20 2.28 -10.99
C GLN A 189 -3.92 3.52 -10.43
N VAL A 190 -5.09 3.36 -9.79
CA VAL A 190 -5.79 4.46 -9.11
C VAL A 190 -4.94 5.06 -7.99
N GLN A 191 -3.98 4.30 -7.44
CA GLN A 191 -3.05 4.79 -6.43
C GLN A 191 -2.11 5.88 -6.96
N LEU A 192 -2.03 6.14 -8.27
CA LEU A 192 -1.38 7.36 -8.76
C LEU A 192 -1.99 8.63 -8.18
N LEU A 193 -3.29 8.61 -7.87
CA LEU A 193 -3.94 9.73 -7.18
C LEU A 193 -3.33 9.93 -5.79
N GLN A 194 -2.91 8.86 -5.11
CA GLN A 194 -2.26 8.95 -3.81
C GLN A 194 -1.00 9.81 -3.87
N LEU A 195 -0.16 9.65 -4.90
CA LEU A 195 1.06 10.45 -5.05
C LEU A 195 0.74 11.96 -5.06
N PHE A 196 -0.22 12.37 -5.89
CA PHE A 196 -0.62 13.78 -5.98
C PHE A 196 -1.23 14.30 -4.67
N MET A 197 -2.07 13.48 -4.03
CA MET A 197 -2.69 13.83 -2.75
C MET A 197 -1.66 13.91 -1.62
N THR A 198 -0.65 13.05 -1.62
CA THR A 198 0.45 13.09 -0.65
C THR A 198 1.30 14.35 -0.85
N LEU A 199 1.67 14.69 -2.08
CA LEU A 199 2.41 15.93 -2.37
C LEU A 199 1.60 17.17 -1.97
N ALA A 200 0.35 17.28 -2.42
CA ALA A 200 -0.50 18.42 -2.05
C ALA A 200 -0.74 18.50 -0.53
N GLY A 201 -0.98 17.36 0.10
CA GLY A 201 -1.15 17.25 1.55
C GLY A 201 0.11 17.63 2.31
N SER A 202 1.30 17.24 1.85
CA SER A 202 2.55 17.58 2.53
C SER A 202 2.87 19.08 2.44
N ALA A 203 2.62 19.70 1.29
CA ALA A 203 2.77 21.16 1.16
C ALA A 203 1.75 21.92 2.03
N VAL A 204 0.47 21.54 1.99
CA VAL A 204 -0.61 22.30 2.65
C VAL A 204 -0.67 22.05 4.16
N LEU A 205 -0.47 20.80 4.60
CA LEU A 205 -0.65 20.41 6.01
C LEU A 205 0.65 20.40 6.80
N LEU A 206 1.78 20.07 6.15
CA LEU A 206 3.09 19.97 6.81
C LEU A 206 4.02 21.14 6.48
N GLY A 207 3.64 22.00 5.52
CA GLY A 207 4.47 23.13 5.10
C GLY A 207 5.73 22.71 4.35
N GLU A 208 5.76 21.51 3.76
CA GLU A 208 6.93 21.03 3.02
C GLU A 208 7.13 21.82 1.72
N GLU A 209 8.37 22.24 1.45
CA GLU A 209 8.75 22.82 0.17
C GLU A 209 8.97 21.71 -0.87
N ILE A 210 8.10 21.66 -1.89
CA ILE A 210 8.22 20.67 -2.95
C ILE A 210 9.20 21.18 -4.00
N GLY A 211 10.41 20.63 -4.00
CA GLY A 211 11.44 20.94 -4.97
C GLY A 211 11.08 20.55 -6.41
N ALA A 212 11.71 21.22 -7.37
CA ALA A 212 11.53 20.93 -8.79
C ALA A 212 11.95 19.48 -9.15
N VAL A 213 12.99 18.96 -8.49
CA VAL A 213 13.47 17.57 -8.65
C VAL A 213 12.35 16.59 -8.30
N THR A 214 11.73 16.73 -7.12
CA THR A 214 10.59 15.93 -6.67
C THR A 214 9.43 15.96 -7.66
N LEU A 215 9.09 17.14 -8.19
CA LEU A 215 8.01 17.27 -9.17
C LEU A 215 8.34 16.58 -10.51
N ILE A 216 9.57 16.72 -11.01
CA ILE A 216 10.01 16.08 -12.26
C ILE A 216 9.92 14.56 -12.12
N PHE A 217 10.47 14.00 -11.03
CA PHE A 217 10.42 12.56 -10.81
C PHE A 217 9.00 12.04 -10.55
N ALA A 218 8.18 12.79 -9.81
CA ALA A 218 6.74 12.49 -9.67
C ALA A 218 6.05 12.36 -11.03
N VAL A 219 6.27 13.31 -11.94
CA VAL A 219 5.71 13.26 -13.30
C VAL A 219 6.24 12.06 -14.09
N CYS A 220 7.54 11.76 -14.01
CA CYS A 220 8.14 10.59 -14.66
C CYS A 220 7.50 9.27 -14.19
N VAL A 221 7.32 9.12 -12.87
CA VAL A 221 6.71 7.92 -12.28
C VAL A 221 5.24 7.80 -12.71
N VAL A 222 4.48 8.90 -12.63
CA VAL A 222 3.09 8.93 -13.09
C VAL A 222 2.99 8.57 -14.57
N ALA A 223 3.88 9.12 -15.42
CA ALA A 223 3.90 8.83 -16.84
C ALA A 223 4.21 7.35 -17.12
N ALA A 224 5.18 6.75 -16.42
CA ALA A 224 5.49 5.34 -16.54
C ALA A 224 4.29 4.47 -16.15
N VAL A 225 3.67 4.74 -15.01
CA VAL A 225 2.50 3.98 -14.55
C VAL A 225 1.32 4.16 -15.51
N ALA A 226 1.06 5.38 -16.00
CA ALA A 226 0.02 5.66 -16.98
C ALA A 226 0.26 4.95 -18.33
N LEU A 227 1.51 4.85 -18.78
CA LEU A 227 1.88 4.09 -19.96
C LEU A 227 1.69 2.58 -19.74
N SER A 228 2.07 2.07 -18.57
CA SER A 228 1.89 0.66 -18.20
C SER A 228 0.42 0.23 -18.22
N ARG A 229 -0.50 1.14 -17.91
CA ARG A 229 -1.95 0.89 -17.94
C ARG A 229 -2.48 0.58 -19.33
N GLN A 230 -1.81 1.03 -20.39
CA GLN A 230 -2.19 0.74 -21.78
C GLN A 230 -1.73 -0.67 -22.22
N MET A 231 -0.92 -1.33 -21.41
CA MET A 231 -0.29 -2.59 -21.77
C MET A 231 -1.16 -3.77 -21.31
N PRO A 232 -1.31 -4.83 -22.13
CA PRO A 232 -2.16 -5.96 -21.79
C PRO A 232 -1.69 -6.68 -20.53
N VAL A 233 -2.65 -7.03 -19.67
CA VAL A 233 -2.49 -7.96 -18.56
C VAL A 233 -3.55 -9.04 -18.73
N SER A 234 -3.10 -10.24 -19.13
CA SER A 234 -3.99 -11.40 -19.28
C SER A 234 -4.12 -12.13 -17.96
N ARG A 235 -5.17 -12.92 -17.79
CA ARG A 235 -5.35 -13.79 -16.62
C ARG A 235 -5.49 -15.22 -17.09
N ARG A 236 -4.83 -16.16 -16.40
CA ARG A 236 -5.07 -17.58 -16.65
C ARG A 236 -6.35 -17.97 -15.91
N ASP A 237 -7.40 -18.31 -16.66
CA ASP A 237 -8.56 -18.97 -16.06
C ASP A 237 -8.08 -20.36 -15.62
N LEU A 238 -8.20 -20.63 -14.30
CA LEU A 238 -7.94 -21.93 -13.70
C LEU A 238 -9.23 -22.74 -13.63
#